data_AF-A0A958L296-F1
#
_entry.id   AF-A0A958L296-F1
#
_cell.length_a   1.000
_cell.length_b   1.000
_cell.length_c   1.000
_cell.angle_alpha   90.00
_cell.angle_beta   90.00
_cell.angle_gamma   90.00
#
_symmetry.space_group_name_H-M   'P 1'
#
loop_
_entity.id
_entity.type
_entity.pdbx_description
1 polymer ?
#
loop_
_entity_poly.entity_id
_entity_poly.type
_entity_poly.pdbx_seq_one_letter_code
_entity_poly.pdbx_strand_id
1 'polypeptide(L)'
;MSAEISLYFSSQPAIELQRVHFQSRLNDRERVSLRGKSVGGHQGDATFQWTNAVKAVALLFVRAKAHLRENSGAHLGKDFSGCASSLDHALGKPPGWLVDMFGSDSVGRAMVHRFVLRSNPERKRTGEVAISLNESAVEIGKIHLFLDGVPLIEGDVLAAFAELLGEELNPPLPEVSSEGIIEVLLKRRLEREMKLRLATSEGLSHQGVHKTILRLRSGERFQILADGNVLSFLESNLGLSRSEQLGISSLAHDVLREGKAISVALSVSQAGALGIFSHLILKGFPFQLDLEFPSSLGLVDVLQKGTKDDLPGLVSLSLAPAANLLSSKAQNYRPLMLLPRQSYALLHPAQSQALSTLGGTFLINDEEHSNAHFFLDELARKGLLRADELDFEHAEPHEVGSAFREGGSHLRSILGFPYYSILTAFGEVQEFTDLSEEVRTRESILFIRSDLAEEAELLRTLCILIRDSWVTLLEEPGDLKRAVAHLLQATPYRRLVTRFAGNFMAS
;
A
#
# COMPACT_ATOMS: atom_id res chain seq x y z
N MET A 1 8.54 -24.16 36.04
CA MET A 1 8.65 -22.70 36.30
C MET A 1 8.55 -22.03 34.93
N SER A 2 7.40 -21.42 34.61
CA SER A 2 7.17 -20.86 33.28
C SER A 2 7.70 -19.44 33.17
N ALA A 3 8.33 -19.13 32.03
CA ALA A 3 8.62 -17.76 31.63
C ALA A 3 7.37 -17.07 31.05
N GLU A 4 7.32 -15.76 31.15
CA GLU A 4 6.30 -14.88 30.56
C GLU A 4 6.97 -13.95 29.55
N ILE A 5 6.35 -13.83 28.37
CA ILE A 5 6.93 -13.15 27.21
C ILE A 5 5.85 -12.26 26.59
N SER A 6 6.11 -10.95 26.50
CA SER A 6 5.26 -10.03 25.76
C SER A 6 6.00 -9.44 24.57
N LEU A 7 5.42 -9.57 23.37
CA LEU A 7 5.96 -9.04 22.11
C LEU A 7 5.07 -7.91 21.60
N TYR A 8 5.65 -6.75 21.35
CA TYR A 8 4.95 -5.57 20.85
C TYR A 8 5.42 -5.23 19.45
N PHE A 9 4.52 -5.33 18.48
CA PHE A 9 4.75 -5.05 17.08
C PHE A 9 4.19 -3.68 16.68
N SER A 10 4.81 -3.03 15.70
CA SER A 10 4.28 -1.87 14.96
C SER A 10 3.86 -2.33 13.57
N SER A 11 2.78 -1.77 13.02
CA SER A 11 2.38 -1.97 11.62
C SER A 11 3.02 -0.97 10.64
N GLN A 12 3.73 0.05 11.14
CA GLN A 12 4.26 1.15 10.33
C GLN A 12 5.79 1.23 10.35
N PRO A 13 6.46 1.39 9.18
CA PRO A 13 5.93 1.27 7.80
C PRO A 13 5.69 -0.19 7.35
N ALA A 14 6.23 -1.14 8.10
CA ALA A 14 6.11 -2.59 7.92
C ALA A 14 5.89 -3.26 9.29
N ILE A 15 5.60 -4.56 9.32
CA ILE A 15 5.41 -5.25 10.58
C ILE A 15 6.75 -5.54 11.24
N GLU A 16 6.97 -4.91 12.38
CA GLU A 16 8.25 -5.00 13.07
C GLU A 16 8.06 -5.09 14.58
N LEU A 17 8.83 -5.98 15.23
CA LEU A 17 8.89 -6.02 16.68
C LEU A 17 9.61 -4.78 17.19
N GLN A 18 8.89 -3.96 17.96
CA GLN A 18 9.42 -2.75 18.57
C GLN A 18 9.92 -2.97 19.98
N ARG A 19 9.30 -3.90 20.72
CA ARG A 19 9.61 -4.11 22.13
C ARG A 19 9.35 -5.54 22.58
N VAL A 20 10.19 -6.02 23.49
CA VAL A 20 10.04 -7.31 24.17
C VAL A 20 10.08 -7.10 25.67
N HIS A 21 9.11 -7.68 26.37
CA HIS A 21 9.17 -7.86 27.82
C HIS A 21 9.35 -9.33 28.12
N PHE A 22 10.26 -9.62 29.04
CA PHE A 22 10.56 -10.98 29.45
C PHE A 22 10.71 -11.06 30.96
N GLN A 23 9.96 -11.99 31.56
CA GLN A 23 10.06 -12.29 32.98
C GLN A 23 10.17 -13.80 33.20
N SER A 24 11.06 -14.21 34.10
CA SER A 24 11.17 -15.60 34.50
C SER A 24 11.64 -15.69 35.95
N ARG A 25 11.23 -16.74 36.66
CA ARG A 25 11.69 -17.00 38.04
C ARG A 25 13.19 -17.27 38.16
N LEU A 26 13.84 -17.56 37.03
CA LEU A 26 15.27 -17.83 36.94
C LEU A 26 16.09 -16.57 36.67
N ASN A 27 15.42 -15.44 36.42
CA ASN A 27 16.03 -14.16 36.15
C ASN A 27 15.56 -13.20 37.24
N ASP A 28 16.47 -12.65 38.02
CA ASP A 28 16.13 -11.84 39.21
C ASP A 28 15.44 -10.51 38.84
N ARG A 29 15.42 -10.15 37.55
CA ARG A 29 14.87 -8.90 37.04
C ARG A 29 14.06 -9.14 35.76
N GLU A 30 12.97 -8.40 35.63
CA GLU A 30 12.28 -8.22 34.35
C GLU A 30 13.25 -7.61 33.33
N ARG A 31 13.16 -8.08 32.09
CA ARG A 31 13.92 -7.55 30.97
C ARG A 31 12.99 -6.84 30.01
N VAL A 32 13.34 -5.61 29.69
CA VAL A 32 12.72 -4.82 28.64
C VAL A 32 13.78 -4.56 27.58
N SER A 33 13.45 -4.89 26.33
CA SER A 33 14.31 -4.63 25.19
C SER A 33 13.55 -3.88 24.12
N LEU A 34 14.20 -2.88 23.52
CA LEU A 34 13.63 -2.01 22.49
C LEU A 34 14.35 -2.20 21.16
N ARG A 35 13.62 -2.03 20.05
CA ARG A 35 14.20 -2.04 18.71
C ARG A 35 15.11 -0.80 18.55
N GLY A 36 16.36 -1.02 18.13
CA GLY A 36 17.33 0.05 17.93
C GLY A 36 18.75 -0.47 17.70
N LYS A 37 19.64 0.42 17.25
CA LYS A 37 21.08 0.10 17.08
C LYS A 37 21.92 0.43 18.30
N SER A 38 21.49 1.43 19.07
CA SER A 38 22.23 2.00 20.19
C SER A 38 21.40 1.82 21.46
N VAL A 39 22.04 1.45 22.57
CA VAL A 39 21.44 1.46 23.91
C VAL A 39 20.93 2.88 24.18
N GLY A 40 19.62 3.08 24.05
CA GLY A 40 19.01 4.40 23.92
C GLY A 40 18.33 4.88 25.20
N GLY A 41 18.74 6.03 25.72
CA GLY A 41 17.95 6.98 26.52
C GLY A 41 17.58 6.63 27.96
N HIS A 42 17.32 5.37 28.30
CA HIS A 42 16.86 4.95 29.62
C HIS A 42 17.85 3.96 30.26
N GLN A 43 18.25 4.24 31.51
CA GLN A 43 19.14 3.37 32.26
C GLN A 43 18.48 2.01 32.48
N GLY A 44 18.97 0.97 31.80
CA GLY A 44 18.57 -0.43 32.01
C GLY A 44 17.89 -1.10 30.83
N ASP A 45 17.47 -0.33 29.81
CA ASP A 45 16.84 -0.91 28.61
C ASP A 45 17.89 -1.43 27.65
N ALA A 46 17.70 -2.67 27.21
CA ALA A 46 18.58 -3.29 26.22
C ALA A 46 18.03 -3.10 24.80
N THR A 47 18.84 -3.30 23.77
CA THR A 47 18.41 -3.03 22.39
C THR A 47 18.68 -4.17 21.42
N PHE A 48 17.79 -4.34 20.44
CA PHE A 48 17.94 -5.33 19.38
C PHE A 48 17.68 -4.73 17.99
N GLN A 49 18.30 -5.31 16.97
CA GLN A 49 18.02 -4.97 15.57
C GLN A 49 17.02 -5.97 14.97
N TRP A 50 16.16 -5.52 14.06
CA TRP A 50 15.14 -6.35 13.39
C TRP A 50 15.74 -7.26 12.30
N THR A 51 16.66 -8.13 12.70
CA THR A 51 17.37 -9.09 11.85
C THR A 51 16.55 -10.34 11.58
N ASN A 52 16.91 -11.15 10.58
CA ASN A 52 16.23 -12.42 10.27
C ASN A 52 16.15 -13.38 11.46
N ALA A 53 17.15 -13.40 12.35
CA ALA A 53 17.11 -14.24 13.55
C ALA A 53 16.09 -13.74 14.60
N VAL A 54 15.95 -12.41 14.74
CA VAL A 54 14.93 -11.82 15.62
C VAL A 54 13.53 -12.01 15.03
N LYS A 55 13.37 -11.80 13.72
CA LYS A 55 12.13 -12.11 13.01
C LYS A 55 11.74 -13.59 13.20
N ALA A 56 12.69 -14.52 13.05
CA ALA A 56 12.46 -15.94 13.27
C ALA A 56 12.02 -16.27 14.71
N VAL A 57 12.66 -15.67 15.73
CA VAL A 57 12.24 -15.90 17.12
C VAL A 57 10.83 -15.33 17.37
N ALA A 58 10.51 -14.17 16.81
CA ALA A 58 9.19 -13.56 16.90
C ALA A 58 8.13 -14.46 16.24
N LEU A 59 8.40 -14.92 15.01
CA LEU A 59 7.51 -15.84 14.29
C LEU A 59 7.28 -17.15 15.07
N LEU A 60 8.32 -17.72 15.70
CA LEU A 60 8.17 -18.91 16.52
C LEU A 60 7.16 -18.71 17.66
N PHE A 61 7.24 -17.57 18.37
CA PHE A 61 6.31 -17.25 19.45
C PHE A 61 4.89 -16.95 18.95
N VAL A 62 4.77 -16.23 17.83
CA VAL A 62 3.47 -15.95 17.20
C VAL A 62 2.79 -17.25 16.79
N ARG A 63 3.52 -18.16 16.12
CA ARG A 63 3.01 -19.49 15.74
C ARG A 63 2.67 -20.34 16.96
N ALA A 64 3.48 -20.32 18.01
CA ALA A 64 3.17 -21.02 19.26
C ALA A 64 1.82 -20.56 19.83
N LYS A 65 1.57 -19.25 19.84
CA LYS A 65 0.29 -18.71 20.30
C LYS A 65 -0.87 -19.06 19.38
N ALA A 66 -0.66 -19.02 18.05
CA ALA A 66 -1.69 -19.34 17.06
C ALA A 66 -2.12 -20.82 17.11
N HIS A 67 -1.17 -21.76 17.21
CA HIS A 67 -1.42 -23.21 17.15
C HIS A 67 -1.88 -23.84 18.47
N LEU A 68 -2.27 -23.05 19.48
CA LEU A 68 -2.87 -23.53 20.75
C LEU A 68 -4.09 -24.45 20.54
N ARG A 69 -4.68 -24.48 19.33
CA ARG A 69 -5.88 -25.26 19.00
C ARG A 69 -5.64 -26.50 18.14
N GLU A 70 -4.46 -26.65 17.51
CA GLU A 70 -4.26 -27.66 16.45
C GLU A 70 -3.41 -28.87 16.86
N ASN A 71 -2.91 -28.94 18.11
CA ASN A 71 -1.98 -29.97 18.61
C ASN A 71 -0.69 -30.15 17.76
N SER A 72 -0.47 -29.33 16.75
CA SER A 72 0.75 -29.23 15.96
C SER A 72 1.66 -28.21 16.65
N GLY A 73 2.65 -28.70 17.41
CA GLY A 73 3.61 -27.82 18.08
C GLY A 73 4.23 -26.81 17.11
N ALA A 74 4.47 -25.58 17.58
CA ALA A 74 5.03 -24.53 16.75
C ALA A 74 6.46 -24.87 16.33
N HIS A 75 6.67 -24.89 15.02
CA HIS A 75 7.94 -25.25 14.41
C HIS A 75 8.28 -24.35 13.22
N LEU A 76 9.56 -24.05 13.08
CA LEU A 76 10.18 -23.45 11.89
C LEU A 76 11.03 -24.54 11.23
N GLY A 77 10.51 -25.12 10.16
CA GLY A 77 11.14 -26.22 9.42
C GLY A 77 11.39 -25.86 7.96
N LYS A 78 11.06 -26.79 7.06
CA LYS A 78 11.30 -26.70 5.62
C LYS A 78 10.80 -25.40 4.99
N ASP A 79 9.57 -25.01 5.29
CA ASP A 79 8.93 -23.81 4.74
C ASP A 79 9.58 -22.50 5.24
N PHE A 80 10.48 -22.59 6.22
CA PHE A 80 11.17 -21.47 6.87
C PHE A 80 12.67 -21.74 7.01
N SER A 81 13.27 -22.50 6.10
CA SER A 81 14.65 -22.98 6.22
C SER A 81 15.68 -21.86 6.42
N GLY A 82 15.50 -20.70 5.77
CA GLY A 82 16.33 -19.50 5.97
C GLY A 82 16.20 -18.90 7.37
N CYS A 83 14.99 -18.87 7.92
CA CYS A 83 14.68 -18.37 9.27
C CYS A 83 15.21 -19.30 10.35
N ALA A 84 14.90 -20.60 10.21
CA ALA A 84 15.37 -21.63 11.11
C ALA A 84 16.90 -21.66 11.16
N SER A 85 17.56 -21.51 10.01
CA SER A 85 19.03 -21.47 9.94
C SER A 85 19.62 -20.18 10.53
N SER A 86 18.97 -19.04 10.32
CA SER A 86 19.41 -17.76 10.90
C SER A 86 19.35 -17.78 12.43
N LEU A 87 18.24 -18.30 12.98
CA LEU A 87 18.07 -18.44 14.43
C LEU A 87 18.99 -19.53 15.01
N ASP A 88 19.20 -20.65 14.32
CA ASP A 88 20.15 -21.67 14.77
C ASP A 88 21.60 -21.14 14.79
N HIS A 89 22.01 -20.39 13.78
CA HIS A 89 23.31 -19.72 13.77
C HIS A 89 23.44 -18.76 14.96
N ALA A 90 22.41 -17.94 15.22
CA ALA A 90 22.39 -17.06 16.37
C ALA A 90 22.45 -17.84 17.70
N LEU A 91 21.82 -19.01 17.80
CA LEU A 91 21.92 -19.86 18.99
C LEU A 91 23.30 -20.52 19.12
N GLY A 92 23.97 -20.91 18.02
CA GLY A 92 25.33 -21.44 18.07
C GLY A 92 26.37 -20.39 18.46
N LYS A 93 26.19 -19.15 17.99
CA LYS A 93 27.05 -17.99 18.28
C LYS A 93 26.19 -16.86 18.90
N PRO A 94 25.83 -16.96 20.19
CA PRO A 94 24.85 -16.09 20.82
C PRO A 94 25.22 -14.61 20.70
N PRO A 95 24.49 -13.82 19.88
CA PRO A 95 24.66 -12.38 19.87
C PRO A 95 24.15 -11.79 21.20
N GLY A 96 24.68 -10.62 21.58
CA GLY A 96 24.31 -9.94 22.83
C GLY A 96 22.80 -9.77 23.00
N TRP A 97 22.07 -9.52 21.91
CA TRP A 97 20.62 -9.31 21.94
C TRP A 97 19.84 -10.49 22.53
N LEU A 98 20.34 -11.74 22.46
CA LEU A 98 19.66 -12.89 23.08
C LEU A 98 19.66 -12.79 24.60
N VAL A 99 20.76 -12.33 25.19
CA VAL A 99 20.88 -12.11 26.65
C VAL A 99 20.12 -10.86 27.05
N ASP A 100 20.15 -9.84 26.22
CA ASP A 100 19.41 -8.60 26.42
C ASP A 100 17.90 -8.84 26.47
N MET A 101 17.36 -9.58 25.50
CA MET A 101 15.93 -9.87 25.37
C MET A 101 15.43 -10.90 26.38
N PHE A 102 16.22 -11.93 26.69
CA PHE A 102 15.75 -13.09 27.47
C PHE A 102 16.52 -13.34 28.76
N GLY A 103 17.53 -12.53 29.08
CA GLY A 103 18.41 -12.74 30.22
C GLY A 103 19.36 -13.93 30.06
N SER A 104 20.07 -14.22 31.14
CA SER A 104 20.96 -15.37 31.28
C SER A 104 20.63 -16.17 32.54
N ASP A 105 21.00 -17.43 32.55
CA ASP A 105 20.97 -18.26 33.76
C ASP A 105 22.16 -17.98 34.69
N SER A 106 22.26 -18.70 35.80
CA SER A 106 23.32 -18.54 36.80
C SER A 106 24.74 -18.84 36.27
N VAL A 107 24.87 -19.43 35.08
CA VAL A 107 26.14 -19.73 34.42
C VAL A 107 26.42 -18.74 33.28
N GLY A 108 25.56 -17.73 33.09
CA GLY A 108 25.69 -16.72 32.05
C GLY A 108 25.18 -17.18 30.67
N ARG A 109 24.50 -18.33 30.57
CA ARG A 109 23.95 -18.81 29.30
C ARG A 109 22.61 -18.15 29.01
N ALA A 110 22.41 -17.66 27.78
CA ALA A 110 21.16 -17.03 27.38
C ALA A 110 19.96 -17.97 27.61
N MET A 111 18.92 -17.47 28.29
CA MET A 111 17.77 -18.31 28.69
C MET A 111 16.99 -18.88 27.50
N VAL A 112 17.04 -18.21 26.35
CA VAL A 112 16.45 -18.65 25.08
C VAL A 112 16.86 -20.08 24.69
N HIS A 113 18.04 -20.54 25.08
CA HIS A 113 18.47 -21.93 24.88
C HIS A 113 17.60 -22.97 25.56
N ARG A 114 16.88 -22.58 26.62
CA ARG A 114 15.93 -23.45 27.32
C ARG A 114 14.58 -23.47 26.63
N PHE A 115 14.24 -22.40 25.91
CA PHE A 115 12.95 -22.21 25.25
C PHE A 115 12.91 -22.76 23.85
N VAL A 116 14.07 -22.97 23.23
CA VAL A 116 14.17 -23.35 21.83
C VAL A 116 14.84 -24.71 21.68
N LEU A 117 14.14 -25.65 21.05
CA LEU A 117 14.64 -26.96 20.66
C LEU A 117 15.16 -26.93 19.22
N ARG A 118 16.19 -27.71 18.93
CA ARG A 118 16.87 -27.77 17.62
C ARG A 118 17.07 -29.22 17.19
N SER A 119 16.68 -29.57 15.96
CA SER A 119 16.84 -30.94 15.43
C SER A 119 18.23 -31.24 14.87
N ASN A 120 18.83 -30.30 14.13
CA ASN A 120 20.14 -30.42 13.47
C ASN A 120 21.00 -29.18 13.74
N PRO A 121 21.42 -28.94 15.00
CA PRO A 121 22.11 -27.72 15.38
C PRO A 121 23.41 -27.54 14.58
N GLU A 122 23.62 -26.33 14.07
CA GLU A 122 24.78 -25.92 13.26
C GLU A 122 24.96 -26.76 11.99
N ARG A 123 23.89 -27.41 11.51
CA ARG A 123 23.89 -28.29 10.34
C ARG A 123 24.99 -29.37 10.36
N LYS A 124 25.28 -29.93 11.54
CA LYS A 124 26.31 -30.97 11.73
C LYS A 124 26.00 -32.30 11.03
N ARG A 125 24.75 -32.55 10.69
CA ARG A 125 24.28 -33.73 9.95
C ARG A 125 23.64 -33.32 8.62
N THR A 126 23.53 -34.25 7.68
CA THR A 126 22.76 -34.03 6.44
C THR A 126 21.28 -33.82 6.77
N GLY A 127 20.70 -32.75 6.24
CA GLY A 127 19.29 -32.37 6.46
C GLY A 127 19.12 -30.94 6.93
N GLU A 128 17.88 -30.48 6.97
CA GLU A 128 17.54 -29.11 7.36
C GLU A 128 17.56 -28.92 8.88
N VAL A 129 17.71 -27.67 9.30
CA VAL A 129 17.53 -27.29 10.70
C VAL A 129 16.05 -27.04 10.93
N ALA A 130 15.47 -27.74 11.92
CA ALA A 130 14.16 -27.40 12.44
C ALA A 130 14.30 -26.82 13.85
N ILE A 131 13.53 -25.77 14.10
CA ILE A 131 13.45 -25.10 15.39
C ILE A 131 12.03 -25.24 15.93
N SER A 132 11.87 -25.60 17.19
CA SER A 132 10.57 -25.61 17.86
C SER A 132 10.63 -25.00 19.26
N LEU A 133 9.47 -24.64 19.80
CA LEU A 133 9.36 -24.13 21.17
C LEU A 133 9.41 -25.32 22.16
N ASN A 134 10.19 -25.17 23.22
CA ASN A 134 10.16 -26.06 24.37
C ASN A 134 9.00 -25.68 25.30
N GLU A 135 7.84 -26.29 25.07
CA GLU A 135 6.61 -26.03 25.81
C GLU A 135 6.73 -26.34 27.32
N SER A 136 7.69 -27.18 27.72
CA SER A 136 7.98 -27.41 29.15
C SER A 136 8.62 -26.21 29.86
N ALA A 137 9.24 -25.30 29.09
CA ALA A 137 9.96 -24.13 29.59
C ALA A 137 9.17 -22.83 29.41
N VAL A 138 8.34 -22.72 28.36
CA VAL A 138 7.48 -21.57 28.08
C VAL A 138 6.04 -22.06 27.97
N GLU A 139 5.20 -21.56 28.87
CA GLU A 139 3.77 -21.83 28.85
C GLU A 139 3.11 -20.95 27.80
N ILE A 140 2.47 -21.54 26.79
CA ILE A 140 1.90 -20.78 25.65
C ILE A 140 0.85 -19.76 26.12
N GLY A 141 0.15 -20.05 27.22
CA GLY A 141 -0.76 -19.11 27.89
C GLY A 141 -0.10 -17.78 28.28
N LYS A 142 1.21 -17.79 28.57
CA LYS A 142 2.02 -16.65 29.00
C LYS A 142 2.81 -15.96 27.89
N ILE A 143 2.50 -16.27 26.64
CA ILE A 143 2.95 -15.49 25.48
C ILE A 143 1.87 -14.45 25.20
N HIS A 144 2.22 -13.17 25.27
CA HIS A 144 1.33 -12.05 25.00
C HIS A 144 1.81 -11.32 23.74
N LEU A 145 0.90 -11.02 22.82
CA LEU A 145 1.22 -10.44 21.53
C LEU A 145 0.39 -9.17 21.38
N PHE A 146 1.03 -8.07 20.97
CA PHE A 146 0.39 -6.78 20.77
C PHE A 146 0.77 -6.23 19.40
N LEU A 147 -0.18 -5.68 18.65
CA LEU A 147 0.06 -4.94 17.41
C LEU A 147 -0.48 -3.52 17.60
N ASP A 148 0.39 -2.52 17.45
CA ASP A 148 0.06 -1.10 17.67
C ASP A 148 -0.60 -0.84 19.04
N GLY A 149 -0.15 -1.57 20.06
CA GLY A 149 -0.67 -1.51 21.43
C GLY A 149 -1.95 -2.32 21.67
N VAL A 150 -2.56 -2.90 20.63
CA VAL A 150 -3.77 -3.73 20.74
C VAL A 150 -3.39 -5.19 20.98
N PRO A 151 -3.92 -5.87 22.01
CA PRO A 151 -3.64 -7.27 22.26
C PRO A 151 -4.24 -8.18 21.16
N LEU A 152 -3.43 -9.11 20.65
CA LEU A 152 -3.86 -10.14 19.70
C LEU A 152 -4.30 -11.40 20.46
N ILE A 153 -5.61 -11.60 20.61
CA ILE A 153 -6.21 -12.66 21.45
C ILE A 153 -6.86 -13.76 20.59
N GLU A 154 -7.42 -13.39 19.43
CA GLU A 154 -8.20 -14.29 18.59
C GLU A 154 -7.30 -15.22 17.74
N GLY A 155 -7.64 -16.51 17.70
CA GLY A 155 -6.85 -17.53 17.01
C GLY A 155 -6.68 -17.26 15.52
N ASP A 156 -7.75 -16.86 14.83
CA ASP A 156 -7.73 -16.61 13.38
C ASP A 156 -6.88 -15.37 13.04
N VAL A 157 -6.96 -14.34 13.89
CA VAL A 157 -6.12 -13.13 13.77
C VAL A 157 -4.64 -13.48 13.99
N LEU A 158 -4.34 -14.35 14.95
CA LEU A 158 -2.98 -14.81 15.22
C LEU A 158 -2.40 -15.67 14.09
N ALA A 159 -3.23 -16.52 13.48
CA ALA A 159 -2.83 -17.31 12.31
C ALA A 159 -2.51 -16.40 11.12
N ALA A 160 -3.40 -15.46 10.80
CA ALA A 160 -3.18 -14.47 9.75
C ALA A 160 -1.94 -13.60 10.02
N PHE A 161 -1.71 -13.22 11.27
CA PHE A 161 -0.52 -12.48 11.68
C PHE A 161 0.77 -13.30 11.55
N ALA A 162 0.72 -14.60 11.87
CA ALA A 162 1.84 -15.52 11.67
C ALA A 162 2.18 -15.71 10.20
N GLU A 163 1.16 -15.86 9.35
CA GLU A 163 1.32 -15.94 7.90
C GLU A 163 1.98 -14.68 7.35
N LEU A 164 1.46 -13.50 7.71
CA LEU A 164 1.99 -12.22 7.27
C LEU A 164 3.45 -12.01 7.67
N LEU A 165 3.80 -12.35 8.92
CA LEU A 165 5.18 -12.27 9.42
C LEU A 165 6.08 -13.33 8.76
N GLY A 166 5.52 -14.51 8.45
CA GLY A 166 6.21 -15.58 7.73
C GLY A 166 6.51 -15.23 6.27
N GLU A 167 5.59 -14.55 5.60
CA GLU A 167 5.73 -14.09 4.21
C GLU A 167 6.81 -13.03 4.05
N GLU A 168 6.97 -12.12 5.02
CA GLU A 168 8.10 -11.18 5.03
C GLU A 168 9.46 -11.88 5.17
N LEU A 169 9.46 -13.05 5.79
CA LEU A 169 10.64 -13.79 6.23
C LEU A 169 11.12 -14.81 5.22
N ASN A 170 10.17 -15.44 4.55
CA ASN A 170 10.37 -16.38 3.46
C ASN A 170 9.29 -16.02 2.44
N PRO A 171 9.50 -14.96 1.63
CA PRO A 171 8.65 -14.76 0.47
C PRO A 171 8.73 -16.10 -0.28
N PRO A 172 7.59 -16.77 -0.55
CA PRO A 172 7.63 -18.06 -1.22
C PRO A 172 8.51 -17.86 -2.45
N LEU A 173 9.58 -18.65 -2.59
CA LEU A 173 10.28 -18.81 -3.85
C LEU A 173 9.36 -19.72 -4.66
N PRO A 174 8.51 -19.16 -5.52
CA PRO A 174 7.52 -19.98 -6.17
C PRO A 174 8.28 -20.71 -7.29
N GLU A 175 8.06 -22.01 -7.47
CA GLU A 175 8.24 -22.65 -8.78
C GLU A 175 7.13 -22.17 -9.73
N VAL A 176 6.95 -20.86 -9.83
CA VAL A 176 5.92 -20.22 -10.63
C VAL A 176 6.66 -19.41 -11.66
N SER A 177 6.17 -19.43 -12.90
CA SER A 177 6.60 -18.49 -13.92
C SER A 177 6.64 -17.10 -13.29
N SER A 178 7.61 -16.30 -13.68
CA SER A 178 7.80 -14.96 -13.13
C SER A 178 6.53 -14.08 -13.20
N GLU A 179 5.61 -14.42 -14.11
CA GLU A 179 4.24 -13.90 -14.20
C GLU A 179 3.38 -14.13 -12.93
N GLY A 180 3.43 -15.31 -12.30
CA GLY A 180 2.59 -15.59 -11.12
C GLY A 180 3.12 -14.95 -9.84
N ILE A 181 4.42 -14.68 -9.74
CA ILE A 181 5.00 -13.90 -8.63
C ILE A 181 4.49 -12.46 -8.71
N ILE A 182 4.55 -11.87 -9.91
CA ILE A 182 4.02 -10.53 -10.18
C ILE A 182 2.54 -10.48 -9.82
N GLU A 183 1.74 -11.46 -10.24
CA GLU A 183 0.32 -11.49 -9.95
C GLU A 183 0.01 -11.51 -8.44
N VAL A 184 0.72 -12.35 -7.67
CA VAL A 184 0.54 -12.41 -6.20
C VAL A 184 0.96 -11.11 -5.52
N LEU A 185 2.11 -10.55 -5.90
CA LEU A 185 2.61 -9.29 -5.34
C LEU A 185 1.68 -8.12 -5.68
N LEU A 186 1.26 -8.02 -6.94
CA LEU A 186 0.31 -7.02 -7.40
C LEU A 186 -1.02 -7.16 -6.70
N LYS A 187 -1.56 -8.37 -6.54
CA LYS A 187 -2.81 -8.60 -5.82
C LYS A 187 -2.77 -8.01 -4.42
N ARG A 188 -1.76 -8.37 -3.62
CA ARG A 188 -1.65 -7.88 -2.24
C ARG A 188 -1.43 -6.37 -2.17
N ARG A 189 -0.56 -5.83 -3.02
CA ARG A 189 -0.27 -4.39 -3.06
C ARG A 189 -1.47 -3.60 -3.55
N LEU A 190 -2.21 -4.11 -4.53
CA LEU A 190 -3.44 -3.52 -5.03
C LEU A 190 -4.56 -3.58 -3.99
N GLU A 191 -4.76 -4.70 -3.31
CA GLU A 191 -5.70 -4.81 -2.18
C GLU A 191 -5.39 -3.77 -1.10
N ARG A 192 -4.12 -3.70 -0.66
CA ARG A 192 -3.67 -2.72 0.34
C ARG A 192 -3.89 -1.29 -0.14
N GLU A 193 -3.49 -1.00 -1.37
CA GLU A 193 -3.59 0.34 -1.94
C GLU A 193 -5.05 0.76 -2.07
N MET A 194 -5.90 -0.07 -2.67
CA MET A 194 -7.33 0.19 -2.80
C MET A 194 -7.96 0.45 -1.44
N LYS A 195 -7.70 -0.42 -0.44
CA LYS A 195 -8.20 -0.23 0.93
C LYS A 195 -7.79 1.13 1.50
N LEU A 196 -6.52 1.48 1.36
CA LEU A 196 -5.97 2.72 1.88
C LEU A 196 -6.57 3.95 1.18
N ARG A 197 -6.74 3.90 -0.16
CA ARG A 197 -7.35 5.00 -0.93
C ARG A 197 -8.82 5.17 -0.62
N LEU A 198 -9.56 4.06 -0.53
CA LEU A 198 -10.97 4.10 -0.14
C LEU A 198 -11.14 4.68 1.27
N ALA A 199 -10.20 4.45 2.19
CA ALA A 199 -10.33 4.94 3.57
C ALA A 199 -10.27 6.48 3.69
N THR A 200 -9.88 7.18 2.62
CA THR A 200 -9.87 8.65 2.59
C THR A 200 -11.31 9.20 2.47
N SER A 201 -11.96 9.41 3.62
CA SER A 201 -13.39 9.76 3.74
C SER A 201 -13.78 11.16 3.26
N GLU A 202 -12.83 11.98 2.80
CA GLU A 202 -13.10 13.37 2.42
C GLU A 202 -14.07 13.47 1.23
N GLY A 203 -14.13 12.49 0.32
CA GLY A 203 -15.06 12.47 -0.81
C GLY A 203 -16.50 12.10 -0.46
N LEU A 204 -16.74 11.54 0.74
CA LEU A 204 -18.06 11.06 1.15
C LEU A 204 -18.84 12.09 1.98
N SER A 205 -18.15 13.04 2.63
CA SER A 205 -18.78 14.05 3.48
C SER A 205 -18.84 15.42 2.79
N HIS A 206 -19.93 16.16 3.03
CA HIS A 206 -20.07 17.55 2.55
C HIS A 206 -18.88 18.43 2.98
N GLN A 207 -18.43 18.30 4.23
CA GLN A 207 -17.31 19.09 4.75
C GLN A 207 -15.98 18.72 4.07
N GLY A 208 -15.73 17.42 3.83
CA GLY A 208 -14.53 16.97 3.14
C GLY A 208 -14.48 17.41 1.67
N VAL A 209 -15.62 17.33 0.98
CA VAL A 209 -15.75 17.83 -0.40
C VAL A 209 -15.50 19.34 -0.44
N HIS A 210 -16.13 20.10 0.47
CA HIS A 210 -15.93 21.55 0.53
C HIS A 210 -14.47 21.93 0.85
N LYS A 211 -13.84 21.25 1.82
CA LYS A 211 -12.41 21.44 2.13
C LYS A 211 -11.52 21.15 0.93
N THR A 212 -11.83 20.09 0.19
CA THR A 212 -11.10 19.74 -1.04
C THR A 212 -11.27 20.83 -2.09
N ILE A 213 -12.49 21.30 -2.34
CA ILE A 213 -12.76 22.41 -3.27
C ILE A 213 -11.98 23.67 -2.89
N LEU A 214 -11.98 24.05 -1.61
CA LEU A 214 -11.20 25.20 -1.13
C LEU A 214 -9.70 25.02 -1.37
N ARG A 215 -9.16 23.83 -1.15
CA ARG A 215 -7.75 23.54 -1.44
C ARG A 215 -7.45 23.63 -2.93
N LEU A 216 -8.32 23.08 -3.79
CA LEU A 216 -8.20 23.21 -5.24
C LEU A 216 -8.25 24.68 -5.67
N ARG A 217 -9.14 25.49 -5.07
CA ARG A 217 -9.16 26.95 -5.26
C ARG A 217 -7.86 27.59 -4.83
N SER A 218 -7.21 27.15 -3.75
CA SER A 218 -5.97 27.79 -3.29
C SER A 218 -4.73 27.41 -4.10
N GLY A 219 -4.80 26.39 -4.98
CA GLY A 219 -3.66 25.93 -5.76
C GLY A 219 -3.43 26.77 -7.02
N GLU A 220 -2.35 27.55 -7.04
CA GLU A 220 -2.01 28.46 -8.16
C GLU A 220 -1.97 27.76 -9.52
N ARG A 221 -1.22 26.65 -9.64
CA ARG A 221 -1.14 25.89 -10.91
C ARG A 221 -2.50 25.35 -11.36
N PHE A 222 -3.33 24.87 -10.44
CA PHE A 222 -4.67 24.40 -10.78
C PHE A 222 -5.55 25.55 -11.27
N GLN A 223 -5.51 26.70 -10.62
CA GLN A 223 -6.28 27.86 -11.05
C GLN A 223 -5.88 28.36 -12.44
N ILE A 224 -4.56 28.44 -12.71
CA ILE A 224 -4.03 28.83 -14.01
C ILE A 224 -4.53 27.87 -15.10
N LEU A 225 -4.53 26.57 -14.82
CA LEU A 225 -4.90 25.54 -15.78
C LEU A 225 -6.42 25.31 -15.91
N ALA A 226 -7.25 25.64 -14.93
CA ALA A 226 -8.68 25.31 -14.93
C ALA A 226 -9.60 26.51 -15.20
N ASP A 227 -9.06 27.69 -15.52
CA ASP A 227 -9.80 28.92 -15.86
C ASP A 227 -10.89 29.33 -14.84
N GLY A 228 -10.66 29.03 -13.54
CA GLY A 228 -11.44 29.53 -12.39
C GLY A 228 -12.91 29.09 -12.25
N ASN A 229 -13.59 28.61 -13.28
CA ASN A 229 -15.06 28.51 -13.32
C ASN A 229 -15.63 27.12 -12.96
N VAL A 230 -14.75 26.14 -12.79
CA VAL A 230 -15.11 24.72 -12.75
C VAL A 230 -15.73 24.27 -11.43
N LEU A 231 -15.29 24.88 -10.33
CA LEU A 231 -15.59 24.36 -9.00
C LEU A 231 -17.05 24.59 -8.58
N SER A 232 -17.78 25.45 -9.29
CA SER A 232 -19.22 25.67 -9.12
C SER A 232 -20.05 24.39 -9.32
N PHE A 233 -19.60 23.48 -10.19
CA PHE A 233 -20.33 22.23 -10.46
C PHE A 233 -20.06 21.15 -9.40
N LEU A 234 -18.86 21.11 -8.80
CA LEU A 234 -18.64 20.25 -7.64
C LEU A 234 -19.46 20.71 -6.43
N GLU A 235 -19.75 22.01 -6.33
CA GLU A 235 -20.64 22.57 -5.30
C GLU A 235 -22.11 22.17 -5.51
N SER A 236 -22.59 22.01 -6.75
CA SER A 236 -23.98 21.58 -6.99
C SER A 236 -24.25 20.14 -6.56
N ASN A 237 -23.22 19.27 -6.56
CA ASN A 237 -23.29 17.90 -6.04
C ASN A 237 -23.49 17.81 -4.52
N LEU A 238 -23.36 18.92 -3.80
CA LEU A 238 -23.67 19.01 -2.37
C LEU A 238 -25.18 18.92 -2.08
N GLY A 239 -26.03 18.99 -3.11
CA GLY A 239 -27.49 18.91 -2.99
C GLY A 239 -28.06 17.52 -2.65
N LEU A 240 -27.24 16.47 -2.54
CA LEU A 240 -27.69 15.14 -2.14
C LEU A 240 -28.12 15.12 -0.66
N SER A 241 -29.18 14.38 -0.35
CA SER A 241 -29.59 14.16 1.04
C SER A 241 -28.56 13.31 1.80
N ARG A 242 -28.60 13.32 3.14
CA ARG A 242 -27.65 12.56 3.98
C ARG A 242 -27.67 11.05 3.69
N SER A 243 -28.83 10.45 3.43
CA SER A 243 -28.93 9.02 3.09
C SER A 243 -28.29 8.70 1.75
N GLU A 244 -28.42 9.60 0.78
CA GLU A 244 -27.85 9.43 -0.57
C GLU A 244 -26.35 9.65 -0.59
N GLN A 245 -25.85 10.54 0.27
CA GLN A 245 -24.42 10.68 0.54
C GLN A 245 -23.83 9.38 1.11
N LEU A 246 -24.65 8.54 1.76
CA LEU A 246 -24.26 7.22 2.24
C LEU A 246 -24.56 6.09 1.25
N GLY A 247 -25.02 6.41 0.03
CA GLY A 247 -25.33 5.40 -0.99
C GLY A 247 -26.69 4.69 -0.83
N ILE A 248 -27.52 5.09 0.13
CA ILE A 248 -28.78 4.40 0.43
C ILE A 248 -29.91 4.94 -0.46
N SER A 249 -30.33 4.18 -1.48
CA SER A 249 -31.58 4.44 -2.23
C SER A 249 -32.12 3.20 -2.92
N SER A 250 -33.41 2.89 -2.70
CA SER A 250 -34.10 1.79 -3.40
C SER A 250 -34.35 2.08 -4.89
N LEU A 251 -34.40 3.36 -5.28
CA LEU A 251 -34.67 3.79 -6.67
C LEU A 251 -33.46 3.61 -7.60
N ALA A 252 -32.25 3.54 -7.06
CA ALA A 252 -31.01 3.58 -7.85
C ALA A 252 -30.78 2.31 -8.70
N HIS A 253 -31.41 1.19 -8.38
CA HIS A 253 -31.13 -0.08 -9.04
C HIS A 253 -31.82 -0.25 -10.39
N ASP A 254 -32.99 0.35 -10.58
CA ASP A 254 -33.83 0.06 -11.76
C ASP A 254 -33.42 0.90 -12.98
N VAL A 255 -33.07 2.17 -12.77
CA VAL A 255 -32.72 3.13 -13.84
C VAL A 255 -31.55 2.65 -14.71
N LEU A 256 -30.51 2.08 -14.11
CA LEU A 256 -29.34 1.64 -14.86
C LEU A 256 -29.52 0.26 -15.50
N ARG A 257 -30.34 -0.63 -14.94
CA ARG A 257 -30.43 -2.02 -15.43
C ARG A 257 -31.08 -2.14 -16.80
N GLU A 258 -31.92 -1.18 -17.17
CA GLU A 258 -32.60 -1.15 -18.47
C GLU A 258 -31.81 -0.35 -19.54
N GLY A 259 -30.74 0.33 -19.13
CA GLY A 259 -29.94 1.21 -19.98
C GLY A 259 -28.86 0.52 -20.81
N LYS A 260 -28.32 1.25 -21.80
CA LYS A 260 -27.10 0.85 -22.50
C LYS A 260 -25.90 0.86 -21.55
N ALA A 261 -24.91 0.01 -21.81
CA ALA A 261 -23.69 0.01 -21.03
C ALA A 261 -22.99 1.36 -21.07
N ILE A 262 -22.58 1.86 -19.90
CA ILE A 262 -21.84 3.11 -19.74
C ILE A 262 -20.35 2.75 -19.74
N SER A 263 -19.65 3.21 -20.77
CA SER A 263 -18.19 3.09 -20.84
C SER A 263 -17.52 4.02 -19.82
N VAL A 264 -16.51 3.50 -19.12
CA VAL A 264 -15.78 4.20 -18.06
C VAL A 264 -14.29 4.11 -18.36
N ALA A 265 -13.67 5.23 -18.73
CA ALA A 265 -12.24 5.28 -18.99
C ALA A 265 -11.47 5.75 -17.74
N LEU A 266 -10.49 4.96 -17.32
CA LEU A 266 -9.69 5.19 -16.11
C LEU A 266 -8.22 4.88 -16.40
N SER A 267 -7.29 5.62 -15.79
CA SER A 267 -5.89 5.21 -15.79
C SER A 267 -5.67 4.06 -14.80
N VAL A 268 -4.75 3.16 -15.13
CA VAL A 268 -4.32 2.05 -14.25
C VAL A 268 -3.80 2.52 -12.89
N SER A 269 -3.47 3.80 -12.74
CA SER A 269 -3.00 4.40 -11.49
C SER A 269 -4.09 4.68 -10.45
N GLN A 270 -5.36 4.58 -10.84
CA GLN A 270 -6.49 5.03 -10.03
C GLN A 270 -7.08 3.88 -9.20
N ALA A 271 -6.26 3.23 -8.37
CA ALA A 271 -6.62 2.01 -7.65
C ALA A 271 -8.00 2.07 -6.97
N GLY A 272 -8.30 3.14 -6.21
CA GLY A 272 -9.60 3.29 -5.56
C GLY A 272 -10.78 3.35 -6.53
N ALA A 273 -10.67 4.12 -7.62
CA ALA A 273 -11.71 4.19 -8.66
C ALA A 273 -11.89 2.86 -9.39
N LEU A 274 -10.78 2.19 -9.72
CA LEU A 274 -10.79 0.85 -10.33
C LEU A 274 -11.50 -0.16 -9.44
N GLY A 275 -11.28 -0.11 -8.12
CA GLY A 275 -11.99 -0.93 -7.14
C GLY A 275 -13.50 -0.68 -7.17
N ILE A 276 -13.92 0.59 -7.12
CA ILE A 276 -15.35 0.98 -7.13
C ILE A 276 -16.07 0.47 -8.38
N PHE A 277 -15.51 0.70 -9.57
CA PHE A 277 -16.15 0.29 -10.82
C PHE A 277 -16.08 -1.22 -11.05
N SER A 278 -15.00 -1.89 -10.65
CA SER A 278 -14.93 -3.36 -10.67
C SER A 278 -16.02 -3.98 -9.78
N HIS A 279 -16.25 -3.40 -8.60
CA HIS A 279 -17.31 -3.85 -7.70
C HIS A 279 -18.71 -3.63 -8.31
N LEU A 280 -18.97 -2.47 -8.92
CA LEU A 280 -20.24 -2.22 -9.61
C LEU A 280 -20.49 -3.22 -10.75
N ILE A 281 -19.47 -3.54 -11.54
CA ILE A 281 -19.57 -4.56 -12.60
C ILE A 281 -19.92 -5.93 -11.99
N LEU A 282 -19.25 -6.33 -10.90
CA LEU A 282 -19.54 -7.59 -10.21
C LEU A 282 -20.95 -7.66 -9.60
N LYS A 283 -21.57 -6.51 -9.29
CA LYS A 283 -22.98 -6.43 -8.85
C LYS A 283 -23.98 -6.41 -10.03
N GLY A 284 -23.50 -6.51 -11.26
CA GLY A 284 -24.32 -6.59 -12.47
C GLY A 284 -24.79 -5.25 -13.01
N PHE A 285 -24.17 -4.13 -12.61
CA PHE A 285 -24.42 -2.84 -13.24
C PHE A 285 -23.73 -2.78 -14.61
N PRO A 286 -24.34 -2.12 -15.62
CA PRO A 286 -23.85 -2.17 -16.98
C PRO A 286 -22.74 -1.15 -17.21
N PHE A 287 -21.62 -1.31 -16.50
CA PHE A 287 -20.40 -0.54 -16.76
C PHE A 287 -19.43 -1.35 -17.61
N GLN A 288 -18.68 -0.66 -18.48
CA GLN A 288 -17.57 -1.25 -19.21
C GLN A 288 -16.31 -0.46 -18.93
N LEU A 289 -15.32 -1.10 -18.33
CA LEU A 289 -14.03 -0.46 -18.07
C LEU A 289 -13.20 -0.40 -19.36
N ASP A 290 -12.78 0.80 -19.72
CA ASP A 290 -11.73 1.04 -20.69
C ASP A 290 -10.42 1.37 -19.95
N LEU A 291 -9.48 0.44 -20.05
CA LEU A 291 -8.19 0.46 -19.37
C LEU A 291 -7.04 0.51 -20.36
N GLU A 292 -7.27 0.98 -21.59
CA GLU A 292 -6.21 1.07 -22.60
C GLU A 292 -5.24 2.24 -22.36
N PHE A 293 -5.57 3.13 -21.43
CA PHE A 293 -4.82 4.35 -21.14
C PHE A 293 -3.78 4.14 -20.02
N PRO A 294 -2.47 4.19 -20.32
CA PRO A 294 -1.43 4.11 -19.30
C PRO A 294 -1.49 5.31 -18.35
N SER A 295 -1.68 6.51 -18.90
CA SER A 295 -1.74 7.78 -18.16
C SER A 295 -3.08 8.48 -18.37
N SER A 296 -3.48 9.29 -17.39
CA SER A 296 -4.65 10.17 -17.54
C SER A 296 -4.43 11.26 -18.59
N LEU A 297 -3.19 11.59 -18.96
CA LEU A 297 -2.88 12.59 -19.98
C LEU A 297 -3.18 12.08 -21.38
N GLY A 298 -2.73 10.85 -21.71
CA GLY A 298 -3.10 10.21 -22.98
C GLY A 298 -4.61 10.09 -23.17
N LEU A 299 -5.36 9.91 -22.06
CA LEU A 299 -6.83 9.94 -22.10
C LEU A 299 -7.36 11.32 -22.45
N VAL A 300 -6.90 12.40 -21.81
CA VAL A 300 -7.33 13.79 -22.14
C VAL A 300 -7.07 14.11 -23.61
N ASP A 301 -5.93 13.69 -24.15
CA ASP A 301 -5.59 13.83 -25.57
C ASP A 301 -6.63 13.22 -26.49
N VAL A 302 -7.09 12.00 -26.17
CA VAL A 302 -8.16 11.32 -26.90
C VAL A 302 -9.49 12.06 -26.73
N LEU A 303 -9.81 12.55 -25.53
CA LEU A 303 -11.05 13.30 -25.29
C LEU A 303 -11.12 14.61 -26.08
N GLN A 304 -9.98 15.29 -26.27
CA GLN A 304 -9.90 16.55 -27.00
C GLN A 304 -9.94 16.34 -28.52
N LYS A 305 -9.41 15.22 -29.02
CA LYS A 305 -9.31 14.91 -30.46
C LYS A 305 -10.49 14.07 -30.98
N GLY A 306 -11.18 13.34 -30.10
CA GLY A 306 -12.19 12.35 -30.46
C GLY A 306 -13.53 12.93 -30.91
N THR A 307 -14.26 12.13 -31.68
CA THR A 307 -15.66 12.37 -32.09
C THR A 307 -16.62 11.89 -31.01
N LYS A 308 -17.74 12.59 -30.81
CA LYS A 308 -18.68 12.35 -29.69
C LYS A 308 -19.10 10.88 -29.51
N ASP A 309 -19.29 10.15 -30.60
CA ASP A 309 -19.81 8.78 -30.57
C ASP A 309 -18.82 7.75 -30.01
N ASP A 310 -17.51 8.03 -30.07
CA ASP A 310 -16.44 7.15 -29.61
C ASP A 310 -15.95 7.51 -28.18
N LEU A 311 -16.49 8.58 -27.60
CA LEU A 311 -16.06 9.09 -26.31
C LEU A 311 -16.73 8.33 -25.15
N PRO A 312 -15.97 7.98 -24.09
CA PRO A 312 -16.50 7.27 -22.94
C PRO A 312 -17.63 8.03 -22.23
N GLY A 313 -18.57 7.32 -21.61
CA GLY A 313 -19.65 7.97 -20.85
C GLY A 313 -19.14 8.65 -19.57
N LEU A 314 -18.17 8.00 -18.91
CA LEU A 314 -17.54 8.47 -17.68
C LEU A 314 -16.01 8.43 -17.82
N VAL A 315 -15.33 9.41 -17.21
CA VAL A 315 -13.87 9.48 -17.20
C VAL A 315 -13.35 9.88 -15.83
N SER A 316 -12.40 9.15 -15.26
CA SER A 316 -11.70 9.60 -14.05
C SER A 316 -10.33 10.18 -14.40
N LEU A 317 -10.09 11.42 -13.99
CA LEU A 317 -8.82 12.11 -14.18
C LEU A 317 -8.16 12.43 -12.85
N SER A 318 -6.85 12.35 -12.83
CA SER A 318 -6.01 12.98 -11.80
C SER A 318 -6.06 14.50 -11.90
N LEU A 319 -5.54 15.19 -10.89
CA LEU A 319 -5.68 16.63 -10.76
C LEU A 319 -5.15 17.43 -11.96
N ALA A 320 -3.94 17.14 -12.43
CA ALA A 320 -3.33 17.86 -13.53
C ALA A 320 -4.08 17.66 -14.87
N PRO A 321 -4.37 16.41 -15.27
CA PRO A 321 -5.16 16.15 -16.49
C PRO A 321 -6.59 16.66 -16.39
N ALA A 322 -7.19 16.63 -15.19
CA ALA A 322 -8.48 17.26 -14.96
C ALA A 322 -8.41 18.75 -15.27
N ALA A 323 -7.41 19.48 -14.74
CA ALA A 323 -7.23 20.90 -15.04
C ALA A 323 -7.09 21.16 -16.55
N ASN A 324 -6.30 20.34 -17.25
CA ASN A 324 -6.14 20.45 -18.71
C ASN A 324 -7.44 20.18 -19.48
N LEU A 325 -8.23 19.18 -19.08
CA LEU A 325 -9.54 18.93 -19.70
C LEU A 325 -10.46 20.14 -19.49
N LEU A 326 -10.39 20.76 -18.32
CA LEU A 326 -11.25 21.87 -17.93
C LEU A 326 -10.93 23.20 -18.62
N SER A 327 -9.65 23.52 -18.86
CA SER A 327 -9.28 24.67 -19.71
C SER A 327 -9.56 24.42 -21.18
N SER A 328 -9.54 23.16 -21.60
CA SER A 328 -9.84 22.85 -22.99
C SER A 328 -11.29 23.22 -23.30
N LYS A 329 -11.55 23.71 -24.52
CA LYS A 329 -12.92 23.96 -25.01
C LYS A 329 -13.72 22.66 -25.21
N ALA A 330 -13.28 21.53 -24.65
CA ALA A 330 -14.00 20.26 -24.66
C ALA A 330 -15.25 20.35 -23.77
N GLN A 331 -16.29 21.02 -24.29
CA GLN A 331 -17.61 21.15 -23.65
C GLN A 331 -18.36 19.81 -23.51
N ASN A 332 -17.75 18.71 -23.94
CA ASN A 332 -18.34 17.38 -23.95
C ASN A 332 -18.32 16.70 -22.59
N TYR A 333 -17.62 17.24 -21.59
CA TYR A 333 -17.58 16.66 -20.25
C TYR A 333 -17.82 17.70 -19.15
N ARG A 334 -18.39 17.23 -18.04
CA ARG A 334 -18.59 18.01 -16.82
C ARG A 334 -18.04 17.24 -15.62
N PRO A 335 -17.44 17.92 -14.63
CA PRO A 335 -17.09 17.26 -13.36
C PRO A 335 -18.35 16.64 -12.75
N LEU A 336 -18.27 15.44 -12.20
CA LEU A 336 -19.37 14.77 -11.52
C LEU A 336 -19.12 14.73 -10.02
N MET A 337 -18.03 14.10 -9.58
CA MET A 337 -17.72 13.99 -8.15
C MET A 337 -16.24 13.76 -7.91
N LEU A 338 -15.81 13.96 -6.67
CA LEU A 338 -14.50 13.51 -6.22
C LEU A 338 -14.49 11.99 -6.06
N LEU A 339 -13.40 11.37 -6.47
CA LEU A 339 -13.12 9.95 -6.29
C LEU A 339 -12.00 9.75 -5.26
N PRO A 340 -11.75 8.51 -4.81
CA PRO A 340 -10.61 8.21 -3.96
C PRO A 340 -9.31 8.82 -4.51
N ARG A 341 -8.49 9.35 -3.61
CA ARG A 341 -7.20 9.95 -3.98
C ARG A 341 -6.27 8.91 -4.59
N GLN A 342 -5.37 9.36 -5.45
CA GLN A 342 -4.25 8.57 -5.98
C GLN A 342 -3.03 8.72 -5.08
N SER A 343 -2.21 7.67 -5.01
CA SER A 343 -0.94 7.71 -4.30
C SER A 343 0.22 7.93 -5.24
N TYR A 344 1.18 8.69 -4.74
CA TYR A 344 2.45 8.98 -5.37
C TYR A 344 3.57 8.73 -4.37
N ALA A 345 4.72 8.32 -4.89
CA ALA A 345 5.94 8.20 -4.11
C ALA A 345 7.07 8.96 -4.80
N LEU A 346 7.88 9.63 -3.98
CA LEU A 346 9.19 10.13 -4.39
C LEU A 346 10.19 8.99 -4.22
N LEU A 347 10.91 8.68 -5.30
CA LEU A 347 11.80 7.54 -5.40
C LEU A 347 13.25 7.97 -5.62
N HIS A 348 14.18 7.16 -5.13
CA HIS A 348 15.61 7.25 -5.43
C HIS A 348 16.22 5.84 -5.65
N PRO A 349 17.39 5.75 -6.29
CA PRO A 349 18.09 4.47 -6.44
C PRO A 349 18.38 3.81 -5.08
N ALA A 350 18.19 2.49 -4.98
CA ALA A 350 18.40 1.74 -3.74
C ALA A 350 19.86 1.73 -3.25
N GLN A 351 20.82 1.94 -4.14
CA GLN A 351 22.25 2.03 -3.82
C GLN A 351 22.64 3.38 -3.22
N SER A 352 21.75 4.38 -3.28
CA SER A 352 22.01 5.70 -2.72
C SER A 352 22.06 5.61 -1.20
N GLN A 353 23.18 6.03 -0.59
CA GLN A 353 23.23 6.24 0.86
C GLN A 353 22.16 7.28 1.22
N ALA A 354 21.43 7.09 2.34
CA ALA A 354 20.35 7.97 2.78
C ALA A 354 20.74 9.44 2.58
N LEU A 355 20.21 10.06 1.52
CA LEU A 355 20.61 11.40 1.13
C LEU A 355 19.90 12.39 2.03
N SER A 356 20.68 13.35 2.55
CA SER A 356 20.16 14.41 3.40
C SER A 356 19.36 15.47 2.64
N THR A 357 19.31 15.41 1.30
CA THR A 357 18.65 16.41 0.45
C THR A 357 17.73 15.79 -0.59
N LEU A 358 16.58 16.44 -0.83
CA LEU A 358 15.60 16.05 -1.84
C LEU A 358 16.00 16.48 -3.27
N GLY A 359 16.97 17.38 -3.42
CA GLY A 359 17.46 17.87 -4.71
C GLY A 359 18.11 16.78 -5.58
N GLY A 360 18.21 17.08 -6.88
CA GLY A 360 18.75 16.18 -7.89
C GLY A 360 18.05 16.29 -9.24
N THR A 361 18.35 15.35 -10.13
CA THR A 361 17.72 15.26 -11.45
C THR A 361 16.47 14.42 -11.36
N PHE A 362 15.32 15.01 -11.67
CA PHE A 362 14.01 14.36 -11.63
C PHE A 362 13.68 13.75 -13.00
N LEU A 363 13.62 12.43 -13.02
CA LEU A 363 13.08 11.62 -14.10
C LEU A 363 11.56 11.71 -14.05
N ILE A 364 10.98 12.51 -14.93
CA ILE A 364 9.54 12.73 -15.03
C ILE A 364 9.09 12.57 -16.47
N ASN A 365 7.85 12.16 -16.69
CA ASN A 365 7.27 12.24 -18.02
C ASN A 365 7.08 13.74 -18.34
N ASP A 366 7.82 14.23 -19.34
CA ASP A 366 7.95 15.63 -19.82
C ASP A 366 6.68 16.20 -20.46
N GLU A 367 5.54 15.56 -20.25
CA GLU A 367 4.27 16.18 -20.55
C GLU A 367 4.07 17.41 -19.64
N GLU A 368 4.05 18.60 -20.25
CA GLU A 368 3.80 19.86 -19.57
C GLU A 368 2.60 19.70 -18.63
N HIS A 369 2.83 19.98 -17.34
CA HIS A 369 1.82 19.87 -16.28
C HIS A 369 1.40 18.44 -15.88
N SER A 370 2.32 17.47 -15.86
CA SER A 370 2.05 16.17 -15.22
C SER A 370 1.78 16.26 -13.69
N ASN A 371 1.19 15.21 -13.10
CA ASN A 371 0.99 15.16 -11.64
C ASN A 371 2.31 15.19 -10.86
N ALA A 372 3.42 14.79 -11.47
CA ALA A 372 4.75 14.94 -10.88
C ALA A 372 5.10 16.42 -10.66
N HIS A 373 4.75 17.31 -11.59
CA HIS A 373 4.93 18.75 -11.40
C HIS A 373 4.07 19.30 -10.25
N PHE A 374 2.81 18.90 -10.16
CA PHE A 374 1.95 19.25 -9.02
C PHE A 374 2.50 18.69 -7.69
N PHE A 375 3.24 17.58 -7.75
CA PHE A 375 3.91 17.03 -6.58
C PHE A 375 5.12 17.86 -6.16
N LEU A 376 5.94 18.28 -7.13
CA LEU A 376 7.10 19.13 -6.91
C LEU A 376 6.72 20.51 -6.37
N ASP A 377 5.69 21.15 -6.94
CA ASP A 377 5.18 22.43 -6.44
C ASP A 377 4.79 22.35 -4.96
N GLU A 378 4.17 21.24 -4.56
CA GLU A 378 3.75 21.01 -3.19
C GLU A 378 4.95 20.81 -2.25
N LEU A 379 5.99 20.10 -2.70
CA LEU A 379 7.26 19.99 -1.97
C LEU A 379 7.92 21.35 -1.80
N ALA A 380 7.97 22.15 -2.87
CA ALA A 380 8.55 23.49 -2.85
C ALA A 380 7.78 24.44 -1.92
N ARG A 381 6.45 24.41 -1.99
CA ARG A 381 5.56 25.21 -1.12
C ARG A 381 5.73 24.88 0.36
N LYS A 382 6.02 23.62 0.69
CA LYS A 382 6.31 23.18 2.07
C LYS A 382 7.75 23.43 2.51
N GLY A 383 8.59 24.02 1.64
CA GLY A 383 10.00 24.30 1.92
C GLY A 383 10.87 23.04 2.00
N LEU A 384 10.38 21.91 1.48
CA LEU A 384 11.11 20.64 1.47
C LEU A 384 12.10 20.57 0.29
N LEU A 385 11.87 21.39 -0.74
CA LEU A 385 12.61 21.39 -1.99
C LEU A 385 12.80 22.82 -2.45
N ARG A 386 13.99 23.17 -2.95
CA ARG A 386 14.25 24.49 -3.50
C ARG A 386 14.21 24.43 -5.02
N ALA A 387 13.64 25.44 -5.65
CA ALA A 387 13.49 25.48 -7.11
C ALA A 387 14.84 25.53 -7.85
N ASP A 388 15.89 26.07 -7.22
CA ASP A 388 17.26 26.13 -7.75
C ASP A 388 18.02 24.78 -7.67
N GLU A 389 17.41 23.75 -7.09
CA GLU A 389 17.99 22.40 -6.94
C GLU A 389 17.33 21.35 -7.85
N LEU A 390 16.56 21.80 -8.85
CA LEU A 390 15.75 20.96 -9.73
C LEU A 390 16.31 20.93 -11.15
N ASP A 391 16.81 19.77 -11.54
CA ASP A 391 17.05 19.42 -12.93
C ASP A 391 15.99 18.41 -13.38
N PHE A 392 15.62 18.42 -14.65
CA PHE A 392 14.59 17.53 -15.21
C PHE A 392 15.13 16.75 -16.39
N GLU A 393 14.80 15.46 -16.43
CA GLU A 393 15.01 14.60 -17.60
C GLU A 393 13.71 13.86 -17.91
N HIS A 394 13.39 13.75 -19.19
CA HIS A 394 12.25 12.98 -19.64
C HIS A 394 12.49 11.49 -19.35
N ALA A 395 11.55 10.85 -18.67
CA ALA A 395 11.49 9.40 -18.57
C ALA A 395 10.05 8.93 -18.40
N GLU A 396 9.67 7.91 -19.15
CA GLU A 396 8.41 7.21 -18.92
C GLU A 396 8.49 6.34 -17.66
N PRO A 397 7.35 6.04 -16.99
CA PRO A 397 7.35 5.24 -15.76
C PRO A 397 8.04 3.89 -15.87
N HIS A 398 8.07 3.28 -17.06
CA HIS A 398 8.72 1.99 -17.33
C HIS A 398 10.24 2.09 -17.55
N GLU A 399 10.77 3.29 -17.72
CA GLU A 399 12.19 3.56 -17.99
C GLU A 399 12.93 3.93 -16.69
N VAL A 400 12.22 4.46 -15.69
CA VAL A 400 12.78 4.94 -14.42
C VAL A 400 13.64 3.88 -13.71
N GLY A 401 13.20 2.62 -13.68
CA GLY A 401 13.97 1.57 -13.00
C GLY A 401 15.31 1.28 -13.71
N SER A 402 15.32 1.18 -15.04
CA SER A 402 16.57 1.07 -15.81
C SER A 402 17.47 2.29 -15.61
N ALA A 403 16.90 3.49 -15.68
CA ALA A 403 17.64 4.73 -15.45
C ALA A 403 18.25 4.80 -14.04
N PHE A 404 17.56 4.31 -13.01
CA PHE A 404 18.13 4.24 -11.65
C PHE A 404 19.22 3.17 -11.48
N ARG A 405 19.20 2.08 -12.27
CA ARG A 405 20.28 1.09 -12.28
C ARG A 405 21.53 1.60 -12.99
N GLU A 406 21.35 2.33 -14.09
CA GLU A 406 22.43 2.85 -14.92
C GLU A 406 22.97 4.20 -14.44
N GLY A 407 22.12 4.99 -13.79
CA GLY A 407 22.41 6.35 -13.39
C GLY A 407 23.02 6.50 -12.00
N GLY A 408 23.23 7.76 -11.60
CA GLY A 408 23.86 8.11 -10.33
C GLY A 408 22.86 8.27 -9.18
N SER A 409 23.39 8.32 -7.95
CA SER A 409 22.62 8.56 -6.71
C SER A 409 21.84 9.89 -6.69
N HIS A 410 22.11 10.80 -7.62
CA HIS A 410 21.44 12.09 -7.77
C HIS A 410 20.06 11.99 -8.45
N LEU A 411 19.73 10.86 -9.09
CA LEU A 411 18.46 10.70 -9.78
C LEU A 411 17.28 10.56 -8.81
N ARG A 412 16.15 11.14 -9.19
CA ARG A 412 14.87 11.11 -8.48
C ARG A 412 13.75 10.81 -9.46
N SER A 413 12.62 10.30 -8.96
CA SER A 413 11.41 10.20 -9.77
C SER A 413 10.18 10.28 -8.89
N ILE A 414 9.08 10.80 -9.43
CA ILE A 414 7.78 10.84 -8.77
C ILE A 414 6.84 9.99 -9.59
N LEU A 415 6.45 8.84 -9.03
CA LEU A 415 5.60 7.88 -9.71
C LEU A 415 4.31 7.66 -8.94
N GLY A 416 3.21 7.52 -9.67
CA GLY A 416 1.94 7.08 -9.12
C GLY A 416 1.93 5.57 -8.84
N PHE A 417 0.97 5.09 -8.06
CA PHE A 417 0.63 3.66 -8.02
C PHE A 417 0.18 3.22 -9.43
N PRO A 418 0.32 1.95 -9.88
CA PRO A 418 1.06 0.86 -9.25
C PRO A 418 2.58 0.96 -9.44
N TYR A 419 3.05 1.91 -10.24
CA TYR A 419 4.43 2.00 -10.72
C TYR A 419 5.45 1.99 -9.58
N TYR A 420 5.37 2.92 -8.63
CA TYR A 420 6.32 2.95 -7.52
C TYR A 420 6.29 1.66 -6.69
N SER A 421 5.10 1.06 -6.55
CA SER A 421 4.91 -0.14 -5.74
C SER A 421 5.54 -1.37 -6.39
N ILE A 422 5.55 -1.42 -7.73
CA ILE A 422 6.23 -2.43 -8.53
C ILE A 422 7.75 -2.25 -8.41
N LEU A 423 8.26 -1.04 -8.66
CA LEU A 423 9.70 -0.77 -8.59
C LEU A 423 10.30 -1.07 -7.21
N THR A 424 9.59 -0.68 -6.15
CA THR A 424 10.02 -0.96 -4.77
C THR A 424 9.99 -2.44 -4.44
N ALA A 425 9.05 -3.20 -5.02
CA ALA A 425 8.97 -4.66 -4.82
C ALA A 425 10.16 -5.40 -5.43
N PHE A 426 10.73 -4.90 -6.53
CA PHE A 426 11.92 -5.46 -7.16
C PHE A 426 13.24 -4.98 -6.54
N GLY A 427 13.19 -4.11 -5.51
CA GLY A 427 14.37 -3.71 -4.74
C GLY A 427 15.31 -2.74 -5.45
N GLU A 428 14.91 -2.17 -6.58
CA GLU A 428 15.75 -1.27 -7.38
C GLU A 428 15.75 0.15 -6.84
N VAL A 429 14.68 0.49 -6.13
CA VAL A 429 14.39 1.85 -5.67
C VAL A 429 13.98 1.84 -4.21
N GLN A 430 14.15 2.98 -3.56
CA GLN A 430 13.65 3.24 -2.22
C GLN A 430 12.73 4.47 -2.24
N GLU A 431 11.71 4.44 -1.38
CA GLU A 431 10.80 5.57 -1.17
C GLU A 431 11.39 6.52 -0.13
N PHE A 432 11.21 7.83 -0.34
CA PHE A 432 11.39 8.81 0.73
C PHE A 432 10.24 8.68 1.73
N THR A 433 10.55 8.20 2.94
CA THR A 433 9.54 7.85 3.97
C THR A 433 9.08 9.03 4.81
N ASP A 434 9.85 10.13 4.85
CA ASP A 434 9.55 11.31 5.67
C ASP A 434 8.52 12.28 5.05
N LEU A 435 7.84 11.86 3.98
CA LEU A 435 6.80 12.66 3.33
C LEU A 435 5.42 12.40 3.95
N SER A 436 4.75 13.47 4.36
CA SER A 436 3.37 13.40 4.87
C SER A 436 2.39 12.85 3.83
N GLU A 437 1.32 12.20 4.28
CA GLU A 437 0.26 11.65 3.40
C GLU A 437 -0.40 12.74 2.53
N GLU A 438 -0.52 13.97 3.02
CA GLU A 438 -1.03 15.09 2.22
C GLU A 438 -0.18 15.34 0.96
N VAL A 439 1.15 15.23 1.09
CA VAL A 439 2.07 15.37 -0.04
C VAL A 439 2.01 14.15 -0.96
N ARG A 440 1.83 12.95 -0.40
CA ARG A 440 1.83 11.69 -1.16
C ARG A 440 0.55 11.42 -1.93
N THR A 441 -0.49 12.24 -1.78
CA THR A 441 -1.83 11.93 -2.31
C THR A 441 -2.41 13.05 -3.14
N ARG A 442 -3.05 12.71 -4.27
CA ARG A 442 -3.69 13.69 -5.15
C ARG A 442 -5.13 13.32 -5.45
N GLU A 443 -5.95 14.35 -5.62
CA GLU A 443 -7.37 14.21 -5.90
C GLU A 443 -7.59 13.55 -7.26
N SER A 444 -8.64 12.74 -7.33
CA SER A 444 -9.20 12.25 -8.58
C SER A 444 -10.58 12.86 -8.76
N ILE A 445 -10.91 13.27 -9.98
CA ILE A 445 -12.21 13.84 -10.33
C ILE A 445 -12.84 12.93 -11.38
N LEU A 446 -14.05 12.45 -11.11
CA LEU A 446 -14.89 11.80 -12.10
C LEU A 446 -15.56 12.87 -12.95
N PHE A 447 -15.54 12.68 -14.25
CA PHE A 447 -16.24 13.46 -15.25
C PHE A 447 -17.31 12.60 -15.91
N ILE A 448 -18.40 13.25 -16.32
CA ILE A 448 -19.49 12.65 -17.08
C ILE A 448 -19.66 13.39 -18.40
N ARG A 449 -20.00 12.64 -19.46
CA ARG A 449 -20.28 13.22 -20.76
C ARG A 449 -21.51 14.13 -20.68
N SER A 450 -21.46 15.29 -21.33
CA SER A 450 -22.44 16.37 -21.16
C SER A 450 -23.87 15.99 -21.54
N ASP A 451 -24.07 15.10 -22.50
CA ASP A 451 -25.39 14.57 -22.87
C ASP A 451 -25.97 13.66 -21.79
N LEU A 452 -25.15 12.80 -21.17
CA LEU A 452 -25.57 11.98 -20.02
C LEU A 452 -25.82 12.84 -18.78
N ALA A 453 -25.13 13.98 -18.66
CA ALA A 453 -25.30 14.91 -17.55
C ALA A 453 -26.64 15.67 -17.56
N GLU A 454 -27.37 15.67 -18.69
CA GLU A 454 -28.70 16.28 -18.79
C GLU A 454 -29.79 15.42 -18.12
N GLU A 455 -29.51 14.13 -17.89
CA GLU A 455 -30.41 13.19 -17.23
C GLU A 455 -30.24 13.25 -15.70
N ALA A 456 -30.99 14.14 -15.04
CA ALA A 456 -30.86 14.40 -13.60
C ALA A 456 -31.02 13.12 -12.72
N GLU A 457 -31.91 12.22 -13.10
CA GLU A 457 -32.15 10.96 -12.39
C GLU A 457 -30.97 9.98 -12.54
N LEU A 458 -30.40 9.88 -13.75
CA LEU A 458 -29.19 9.10 -14.02
C LEU A 458 -28.03 9.64 -13.18
N LEU A 459 -27.82 10.95 -13.18
CA LEU A 459 -26.75 11.62 -12.43
C LEU A 459 -26.80 11.27 -10.94
N ARG A 460 -27.99 11.43 -10.35
CA ARG A 460 -28.27 11.12 -8.94
C ARG A 460 -28.01 9.65 -8.65
N THR A 461 -28.47 8.75 -9.52
CA THR A 461 -28.30 7.31 -9.41
C THR A 461 -26.82 6.91 -9.45
N LEU A 462 -26.05 7.43 -10.41
CA LEU A 462 -24.60 7.19 -10.50
C LEU A 462 -23.88 7.64 -9.23
N CYS A 463 -24.18 8.85 -8.75
CA CYS A 463 -23.63 9.40 -7.52
C CYS A 463 -23.90 8.54 -6.28
N ILE A 464 -25.09 7.95 -6.19
CA ILE A 464 -25.48 7.07 -5.08
C ILE A 464 -24.73 5.74 -5.18
N LEU A 465 -24.75 5.09 -6.35
CA LEU A 465 -24.14 3.78 -6.55
C LEU A 465 -22.62 3.79 -6.37
N ILE A 466 -21.95 4.84 -6.85
CA ILE A 466 -20.50 5.00 -6.68
C ILE A 466 -20.16 5.13 -5.18
N ARG A 467 -20.95 5.89 -4.42
CA ARG A 467 -20.76 6.04 -2.97
C ARG A 467 -21.09 4.76 -2.19
N ASP A 468 -22.19 4.09 -2.53
CA ASP A 468 -22.58 2.80 -1.96
C ASP A 468 -21.49 1.75 -2.16
N SER A 469 -20.99 1.65 -3.40
CA SER A 469 -19.86 0.78 -3.76
C SER A 469 -18.60 1.14 -2.98
N TRP A 470 -18.30 2.43 -2.83
CA TRP A 470 -17.16 2.90 -2.03
C TRP A 470 -17.29 2.47 -0.57
N VAL A 471 -18.42 2.72 0.08
CA VAL A 471 -18.67 2.32 1.49
C VAL A 471 -18.63 0.80 1.65
N THR A 472 -19.29 0.06 0.76
CA THR A 472 -19.30 -1.41 0.79
C THR A 472 -17.88 -1.97 0.72
N LEU A 473 -17.03 -1.46 -0.17
CA LEU A 473 -15.63 -1.92 -0.30
C LEU A 473 -14.78 -1.62 0.93
N LEU A 474 -15.17 -0.64 1.76
CA LEU A 474 -14.52 -0.36 3.03
C LEU A 474 -14.95 -1.32 4.15
N GLU A 475 -16.24 -1.60 4.20
CA GLU A 475 -16.87 -2.38 5.28
C GLU A 475 -16.73 -3.89 5.04
N GLU A 476 -16.65 -4.32 3.78
CA GLU A 476 -16.67 -5.73 3.37
C GLU A 476 -15.35 -6.14 2.68
N PRO A 477 -14.35 -6.65 3.43
CA PRO A 477 -13.07 -7.08 2.84
C PRO A 477 -13.19 -8.15 1.75
N GLY A 478 -14.26 -8.96 1.79
CA GLY A 478 -14.57 -9.94 0.76
C GLY A 478 -14.89 -9.29 -0.59
N ASP A 479 -15.62 -8.17 -0.59
CA ASP A 479 -16.00 -7.44 -1.82
C ASP A 479 -14.78 -6.76 -2.44
N LEU A 480 -13.89 -6.23 -1.60
CA LEU A 480 -12.61 -5.68 -2.04
C LEU A 480 -11.73 -6.74 -2.73
N LYS A 481 -11.57 -7.90 -2.12
CA LYS A 481 -10.80 -9.02 -2.70
C LYS A 481 -11.38 -9.48 -4.04
N ARG A 482 -12.72 -9.53 -4.15
CA ARG A 482 -13.40 -9.86 -5.41
C ARG A 482 -13.18 -8.80 -6.49
N ALA A 483 -13.28 -7.52 -6.14
CA ALA A 483 -13.01 -6.41 -7.05
C ALA A 483 -11.57 -6.43 -7.58
N VAL A 484 -10.58 -6.67 -6.71
CA VAL A 484 -9.17 -6.82 -7.12
C VAL A 484 -8.98 -8.02 -8.04
N ALA A 485 -9.56 -9.18 -7.69
CA ALA A 485 -9.45 -10.38 -8.52
C ALA A 485 -10.06 -10.16 -9.91
N HIS A 486 -11.21 -9.48 -9.99
CA HIS A 486 -11.83 -9.11 -11.26
C HIS A 486 -10.93 -8.20 -12.10
N LEU A 487 -10.34 -7.16 -11.50
CA LEU A 487 -9.43 -6.26 -12.21
C LEU A 487 -8.18 -6.99 -12.73
N LEU A 488 -7.60 -7.88 -11.91
CA LEU A 488 -6.45 -8.70 -12.33
C LEU A 488 -6.79 -9.73 -13.40
N GLN A 489 -8.06 -10.07 -13.61
CA GLN A 489 -8.49 -10.90 -14.74
C GLN A 489 -8.66 -10.10 -16.04
N ALA A 490 -8.74 -8.77 -15.96
CA ALA A 490 -8.88 -7.92 -17.14
C ALA A 490 -7.57 -7.88 -17.95
N THR A 491 -7.58 -8.47 -19.15
CA THR A 491 -6.42 -8.54 -20.06
C THR A 491 -5.75 -7.18 -20.30
N PRO A 492 -6.48 -6.07 -20.53
CA PRO A 492 -5.82 -4.77 -20.72
C PRO A 492 -5.03 -4.31 -19.50
N TYR A 493 -5.59 -4.49 -18.30
CA TYR A 493 -4.92 -4.14 -17.04
C TYR A 493 -3.66 -4.99 -16.83
N ARG A 494 -3.78 -6.32 -16.96
CA ARG A 494 -2.64 -7.24 -16.83
C ARG A 494 -1.53 -6.87 -17.81
N ARG A 495 -1.87 -6.69 -19.09
CA ARG A 495 -0.90 -6.36 -20.14
C ARG A 495 -0.15 -5.07 -19.82
N LEU A 496 -0.86 -4.03 -19.36
CA LEU A 496 -0.22 -2.78 -18.95
C LEU A 496 0.71 -3.01 -17.76
N VAL A 497 0.21 -3.60 -16.67
CA VAL A 497 1.01 -3.81 -15.46
C VAL A 497 2.20 -4.75 -15.71
N THR A 498 2.03 -5.80 -16.51
CA THR A 498 3.12 -6.69 -16.93
C THR A 498 4.09 -6.00 -17.87
N ARG A 499 3.67 -5.09 -18.76
CA ARG A 499 4.61 -4.28 -19.55
C ARG A 499 5.51 -3.45 -18.63
N PHE A 500 4.94 -2.89 -17.57
CA PHE A 500 5.71 -2.16 -16.57
C PHE A 500 6.64 -3.08 -15.78
N ALA A 501 6.19 -4.28 -15.41
CA ALA A 501 7.02 -5.25 -14.68
C ALA A 501 8.05 -5.98 -15.57
N GLY A 502 7.77 -6.18 -16.86
CA GLY A 502 8.49 -7.08 -17.77
C GLY A 502 9.84 -6.55 -18.22
N ASN A 503 9.99 -5.21 -18.30
CA ASN A 503 11.30 -4.59 -18.50
C ASN A 503 12.30 -4.92 -17.37
N PHE A 504 11.82 -5.37 -16.22
CA PHE A 504 12.65 -5.80 -15.08
C PHE A 504 13.07 -7.27 -15.14
N MET A 505 12.36 -8.09 -15.90
CA MET A 505 12.61 -9.54 -15.96
C MET A 505 13.41 -9.97 -17.17
N ALA A 506 13.50 -9.11 -18.20
CA ALA A 506 14.28 -9.36 -19.41
C ALA A 506 15.77 -8.99 -19.26
N SER A 507 16.13 -8.29 -18.19
CA SER A 507 17.50 -7.97 -17.76
C SER A 507 17.95 -8.92 -16.67
#